data_AF-A0ABC8CGV4-F1
#
_entry.id   AF-A0ABC8CGV4-F1
#
_cell.length_a   1.000
_cell.length_b   1.000
_cell.length_c   1.000
_cell.angle_alpha   90.00
_cell.angle_beta   90.00
_cell.angle_gamma   90.00
#
_symmetry.space_group_name_H-M   'P 1'
#
loop_
_entity.id
_entity.type
_entity.pdbx_description
1 polymer ?
#
loop_
_entity_poly.entity_id
_entity_poly.type
_entity_poly.pdbx_seq_one_letter_code
_entity_poly.pdbx_strand_id
1 'polypeptide(L)'
;MNADGTYGLRSREASSAVAKMHAASAHARARAAAVAAANAWEDDLTVRTDSGWVRGSLEEDLRTDRPISSPVRSWRGLPFGADTGGANRFMPAQKVAPWEGVRECKQFGAVAPQPIYSWQDRVEGSEDCLHLDVVRPNNDEKLPVVVYLHGGSFIVGSSHMLMLRGFELAAQMGVVYVSVNFRLGALGYLDLRSLGGECTANPAVSDQLLALQWVKRNIAAFGGDPENITLMGESAGGAAVLTLMTVPRAEGLFNRAIAQSPPIGMLHSRTQSTFWARELVSRMALPRATSVDDLRTHDFGDIVRAGQSMMWRAGELFHLNSCYAPTVDGDLIPQHPLLAFEEGKQIQVPLLVGTNSDEASFGKFLYQRQSARQRAALRLLASFDEVNAPAVVKAYGGAIARKDFAHLLTDALFWAPTVRVADAHSRTNNTWMYRFDFAPTALRWLGLGAMHSMELSNIFGDPGASRVSALTRMGDSSLMDGMTELMQSQWSSFIRTGKPHEDWPVYASPQRNTMIFDSEPRVVQAPCERRRQAWENYNMLEWGSGRPELLSALGFITEALENR
;
A
#
# COMPACT_ATOMS: atom_id res chain seq x y z
N MET A 1 -74.62 -19.42 -53.11
CA MET A 1 -74.72 -18.10 -52.46
C MET A 1 -75.00 -18.37 -51.00
N ASN A 2 -74.15 -18.15 -50.00
CA ASN A 2 -72.91 -17.39 -49.89
C ASN A 2 -71.94 -18.15 -48.98
N ALA A 3 -70.66 -18.11 -49.36
CA ALA A 3 -69.51 -18.53 -48.57
C ALA A 3 -69.03 -17.36 -47.68
N ASP A 4 -68.01 -17.65 -46.87
CA ASP A 4 -67.16 -16.73 -46.10
C ASP A 4 -67.61 -16.33 -44.70
N GLY A 5 -67.19 -17.14 -43.72
CA GLY A 5 -67.18 -16.74 -42.30
C GLY A 5 -65.98 -17.26 -41.48
N THR A 6 -65.12 -18.14 -42.01
CA THR A 6 -64.12 -18.85 -41.17
C THR A 6 -62.65 -18.65 -41.55
N TYR A 7 -62.32 -17.87 -42.59
CA TYR A 7 -60.93 -17.66 -43.02
C TYR A 7 -60.15 -16.53 -42.30
N GLY A 8 -60.78 -15.76 -41.41
CA GLY A 8 -60.20 -14.52 -40.86
C GLY A 8 -59.43 -14.63 -39.52
N LEU A 9 -59.71 -15.64 -38.69
CA LEU A 9 -59.18 -15.69 -37.31
C LEU A 9 -57.86 -16.47 -37.20
N ARG A 10 -57.70 -17.60 -37.91
CA ARG A 10 -56.44 -18.37 -37.93
C ARG A 10 -55.28 -17.63 -38.62
N SER A 11 -55.57 -16.76 -39.59
CA SER A 11 -54.53 -16.01 -40.31
C SER A 11 -53.95 -14.86 -39.48
N ARG A 12 -54.74 -14.25 -38.60
CA ARG A 12 -54.29 -13.16 -37.70
C ARG A 12 -53.41 -13.66 -36.56
N GLU A 13 -53.72 -14.81 -35.96
CA GLU A 13 -52.87 -15.42 -34.92
C GLU A 13 -51.54 -15.92 -35.49
N ALA A 14 -51.55 -16.55 -36.66
CA ALA A 14 -50.34 -16.95 -37.37
C ALA A 14 -49.48 -15.73 -37.75
N SER A 15 -50.10 -14.63 -38.19
CA SER A 15 -49.42 -13.37 -38.51
C SER A 15 -48.79 -12.71 -37.27
N SER A 16 -49.48 -12.74 -36.12
CA SER A 16 -48.97 -12.24 -34.83
C SER A 16 -47.78 -13.05 -34.31
N ALA A 17 -47.83 -14.38 -34.42
CA ALA A 17 -46.73 -15.26 -34.03
C ALA A 17 -45.48 -15.04 -34.91
N VAL A 18 -45.67 -14.92 -36.23
CA VAL A 18 -44.60 -14.63 -37.19
C VAL A 18 -43.97 -13.25 -36.92
N ALA A 19 -44.78 -12.22 -36.63
CA ALA A 19 -44.29 -10.89 -36.28
C ALA A 19 -43.46 -10.89 -34.98
N LYS A 20 -43.90 -11.61 -33.93
CA LYS A 20 -43.12 -11.78 -32.69
C LYS A 20 -41.79 -12.51 -32.92
N MET A 21 -41.79 -13.52 -33.79
CA MET A 21 -40.58 -14.27 -34.12
C MET A 21 -39.57 -13.42 -34.91
N HIS A 22 -40.04 -12.59 -35.84
CA HIS A 22 -39.20 -11.63 -36.56
C HIS A 22 -38.65 -10.54 -35.63
N ALA A 23 -39.45 -10.02 -34.70
CA ALA A 23 -38.99 -9.05 -33.70
C ALA A 23 -37.92 -9.65 -32.77
N ALA A 24 -38.11 -10.89 -32.30
CA ALA A 24 -37.12 -11.59 -31.49
C ALA A 24 -35.81 -11.85 -32.26
N SER A 25 -35.91 -12.25 -33.53
CA SER A 25 -34.74 -12.42 -34.42
C SER A 25 -34.02 -11.10 -34.72
N ALA A 26 -34.76 -10.01 -34.92
CA ALA A 26 -34.18 -8.67 -35.10
C ALA A 26 -33.49 -8.18 -33.82
N HIS A 27 -34.09 -8.41 -32.66
CA HIS A 27 -33.51 -8.08 -31.37
C HIS A 27 -32.24 -8.90 -31.08
N ALA A 28 -32.25 -10.20 -31.39
CA ALA A 28 -31.08 -11.05 -31.27
C ALA A 28 -29.95 -10.61 -32.22
N ARG A 29 -30.27 -10.26 -33.47
CA ARG A 29 -29.29 -9.72 -34.43
C ARG A 29 -28.75 -8.35 -34.02
N ALA A 30 -29.59 -7.46 -33.50
CA ALA A 30 -29.17 -6.16 -32.98
C ALA A 30 -28.25 -6.34 -31.76
N ARG A 31 -28.56 -7.29 -30.86
CA ARG A 31 -27.71 -7.62 -29.73
C ARG A 31 -26.38 -8.23 -30.18
N ALA A 32 -26.39 -9.14 -31.15
CA ALA A 32 -25.17 -9.73 -31.72
C ALA A 32 -24.31 -8.68 -32.45
N ALA A 33 -24.93 -7.78 -33.22
CA ALA A 33 -24.23 -6.68 -33.89
C ALA A 33 -23.68 -5.65 -32.89
N ALA A 34 -24.43 -5.37 -31.81
CA ALA A 34 -23.95 -4.54 -30.71
C ALA A 34 -22.76 -5.19 -30.00
N VAL A 35 -22.78 -6.50 -29.75
CA VAL A 35 -21.64 -7.27 -29.20
C VAL A 35 -20.45 -7.28 -30.16
N ALA A 36 -20.67 -7.50 -31.45
CA ALA A 36 -19.61 -7.50 -32.46
C ALA A 36 -18.97 -6.12 -32.63
N ALA A 37 -19.77 -5.05 -32.67
CA ALA A 37 -19.26 -3.67 -32.66
C ALA A 37 -18.56 -3.33 -31.33
N ALA A 38 -19.11 -3.85 -30.22
CA ALA A 38 -18.56 -3.75 -28.87
C ALA A 38 -17.27 -4.55 -28.66
N ASN A 39 -16.85 -5.39 -29.61
CA ASN A 39 -15.62 -6.18 -29.60
C ASN A 39 -14.73 -5.89 -30.84
N ALA A 40 -15.05 -4.87 -31.63
CA ALA A 40 -14.38 -4.60 -32.91
C ALA A 40 -12.89 -4.26 -32.79
N TRP A 41 -12.40 -3.94 -31.59
CA TRP A 41 -11.00 -3.62 -31.31
C TRP A 41 -10.29 -4.71 -30.50
N GLU A 42 -10.97 -5.78 -30.12
CA GLU A 42 -10.40 -6.83 -29.27
C GLU A 42 -9.25 -7.55 -29.99
N ASP A 43 -8.08 -7.55 -29.36
CA ASP A 43 -6.91 -8.34 -29.72
C ASP A 43 -6.11 -8.68 -28.46
N ASP A 44 -5.00 -9.40 -28.58
CA ASP A 44 -4.18 -9.87 -27.45
C ASP A 44 -3.72 -8.76 -26.49
N LEU A 45 -3.67 -7.50 -26.96
CA LEU A 45 -3.22 -6.33 -26.20
C LEU A 45 -4.33 -5.29 -26.03
N THR A 46 -5.46 -5.41 -26.71
CA THR A 46 -6.54 -4.43 -26.69
C THR A 46 -7.73 -4.99 -25.92
N VAL A 47 -7.90 -4.53 -24.68
CA VAL A 47 -8.90 -5.05 -23.74
C VAL A 47 -9.91 -3.98 -23.38
N ARG A 48 -11.12 -4.41 -23.01
CA ARG A 48 -12.20 -3.51 -22.63
C ARG A 48 -12.34 -3.44 -21.11
N THR A 49 -12.28 -2.22 -20.58
CA THR A 49 -12.60 -1.90 -19.18
C THR A 49 -14.02 -1.34 -19.06
N ASP A 50 -14.50 -1.14 -17.83
CA ASP A 50 -15.77 -0.46 -17.55
C ASP A 50 -15.81 1.01 -18.04
N SER A 51 -14.64 1.61 -18.23
CA SER A 51 -14.47 3.02 -18.59
C SER A 51 -14.09 3.22 -20.07
N GLY A 52 -13.67 2.17 -20.78
CA GLY A 52 -13.32 2.26 -22.19
C GLY A 52 -12.30 1.22 -22.63
N TRP A 53 -11.90 1.30 -23.89
CA TRP A 53 -10.90 0.40 -24.47
C TRP A 53 -9.48 0.89 -24.22
N VAL A 54 -8.58 -0.05 -23.94
CA VAL A 54 -7.17 0.22 -23.68
C VAL A 54 -6.31 -0.75 -24.48
N ARG A 55 -5.20 -0.25 -25.02
CA ARG A 55 -4.21 -1.06 -25.74
C ARG A 55 -2.86 -1.02 -25.05
N GLY A 56 -2.32 -2.18 -24.75
CA GLY A 56 -1.03 -2.37 -24.10
C GLY A 56 0.14 -2.55 -25.08
N SER A 57 1.24 -3.06 -24.55
CA SER A 57 2.45 -3.48 -25.26
C SER A 57 2.78 -4.92 -24.91
N LEU A 58 3.38 -5.63 -25.88
CA LEU A 58 4.15 -6.82 -25.59
C LEU A 58 5.58 -6.36 -25.25
N GLU A 59 6.02 -6.68 -24.04
CA GLU A 59 7.37 -6.43 -23.58
C GLU A 59 8.17 -7.71 -23.84
N GLU A 60 8.99 -7.70 -24.88
CA GLU A 60 9.88 -8.81 -25.29
C GLU A 60 11.34 -8.51 -24.94
N ASP A 61 11.59 -7.50 -24.11
CA ASP A 61 12.86 -6.79 -24.04
C ASP A 61 14.00 -7.66 -23.46
N LEU A 62 14.62 -8.45 -24.35
CA LEU A 62 15.90 -9.14 -24.20
C LEU A 62 17.07 -8.13 -24.24
N ARG A 63 17.00 -7.06 -23.43
CA ARG A 63 18.09 -6.07 -23.38
C ARG A 63 19.38 -6.78 -23.01
N THR A 64 20.46 -6.37 -23.64
CA THR A 64 21.80 -6.88 -23.35
C THR A 64 22.26 -6.58 -21.92
N ASP A 65 21.66 -5.61 -21.22
CA ASP A 65 22.02 -5.20 -19.86
C ASP A 65 21.02 -5.61 -18.76
N ARG A 66 19.73 -5.80 -19.11
CA ARG A 66 18.64 -6.23 -18.19
C ARG A 66 17.55 -7.01 -18.94
N PRO A 67 17.81 -8.26 -19.35
CA PRO A 67 16.81 -9.08 -20.03
C PRO A 67 15.70 -9.48 -19.06
N ILE A 68 14.46 -9.50 -19.54
CA ILE A 68 13.37 -10.19 -18.86
C ILE A 68 13.49 -11.71 -19.12
N SER A 69 13.16 -12.53 -18.12
CA SER A 69 13.26 -14.00 -18.19
C SER A 69 12.28 -14.62 -19.19
N SER A 70 11.16 -13.96 -19.43
CA SER A 70 10.18 -14.32 -20.47
C SER A 70 9.35 -13.11 -20.92
N PRO A 71 8.78 -13.13 -22.15
CA PRO A 71 7.91 -12.05 -22.62
C PRO A 71 6.68 -11.85 -21.72
N VAL A 72 6.29 -10.60 -21.53
CA VAL A 72 5.11 -10.21 -20.73
C VAL A 72 4.23 -9.23 -21.49
N ARG A 73 2.92 -9.30 -21.28
CA ARG A 73 1.97 -8.28 -21.77
C ARG A 73 1.83 -7.20 -20.70
N SER A 74 1.87 -5.93 -21.09
CA SER A 74 1.76 -4.81 -20.15
C SER A 74 0.81 -3.72 -20.63
N TRP A 75 0.09 -3.11 -19.68
CA TRP A 75 -0.73 -1.93 -19.88
C TRP A 75 -0.31 -0.91 -18.84
N ARG A 76 0.26 0.19 -19.29
CA ARG A 76 0.84 1.24 -18.45
C ARG A 76 0.00 2.52 -18.49
N GLY A 77 -0.13 3.19 -17.35
CA GLY A 77 -0.87 4.45 -17.25
C GLY A 77 -2.38 4.29 -17.44
N LEU A 78 -2.97 3.20 -16.93
CA LEU A 78 -4.43 3.01 -16.94
C LEU A 78 -5.07 3.93 -15.91
N PRO A 79 -5.94 4.89 -16.28
CA PRO A 79 -6.63 5.72 -15.32
C PRO A 79 -7.68 4.89 -14.57
N PHE A 80 -7.58 4.83 -13.24
CA PHE A 80 -8.62 4.23 -12.41
C PHE A 80 -9.49 5.29 -11.72
N GLY A 81 -8.98 6.52 -11.63
CA GLY A 81 -9.68 7.67 -11.05
C GLY A 81 -9.59 8.92 -11.91
N ALA A 82 -10.41 9.91 -11.58
CA ALA A 82 -10.38 11.24 -12.18
C ALA A 82 -9.22 12.09 -11.61
N ASP A 83 -8.92 13.20 -12.30
CA ASP A 83 -7.96 14.21 -11.84
C ASP A 83 -8.31 14.68 -10.41
N THR A 84 -7.30 14.68 -9.53
CA THR A 84 -7.43 15.06 -8.13
C THR A 84 -7.17 16.53 -7.87
N GLY A 85 -6.86 17.31 -8.90
CA GLY A 85 -6.60 18.75 -8.82
C GLY A 85 -7.85 19.62 -8.70
N GLY A 86 -7.63 20.92 -8.51
CA GLY A 86 -8.68 21.93 -8.46
C GLY A 86 -9.73 21.64 -7.38
N ALA A 87 -11.01 21.55 -7.77
CA ALA A 87 -12.11 21.28 -6.84
C ALA A 87 -12.05 19.89 -6.21
N ASN A 88 -11.38 18.92 -6.86
CA ASN A 88 -11.20 17.57 -6.32
C ASN A 88 -10.04 17.47 -5.32
N ARG A 89 -9.26 18.55 -5.16
CA ARG A 89 -8.13 18.54 -4.23
C ARG A 89 -8.64 18.35 -2.80
N PHE A 90 -8.01 17.41 -2.10
CA PHE A 90 -8.38 16.95 -0.76
C PHE A 90 -9.76 16.26 -0.65
N MET A 91 -10.41 15.93 -1.77
CA MET A 91 -11.67 15.20 -1.80
C MET A 91 -11.45 13.69 -1.97
N PRO A 92 -12.44 12.83 -1.62
CA PRO A 92 -12.40 11.41 -1.96
C PRO A 92 -12.16 11.19 -3.46
N ALA A 93 -11.47 10.09 -3.78
CA ALA A 93 -11.20 9.70 -5.16
C ALA A 93 -12.52 9.45 -5.92
N GLN A 94 -12.59 9.92 -7.17
CA GLN A 94 -13.73 9.70 -8.04
C GLN A 94 -13.32 8.81 -9.21
N LYS A 95 -14.27 8.04 -9.76
CA LYS A 95 -14.04 7.22 -10.96
C LYS A 95 -13.69 8.12 -12.14
N VAL A 96 -12.80 7.65 -13.00
CA VAL A 96 -12.54 8.28 -14.29
C VAL A 96 -13.83 8.32 -15.13
N ALA A 97 -14.03 9.39 -15.90
CA ALA A 97 -15.12 9.45 -16.87
C ALA A 97 -14.88 8.43 -17.99
N PRO A 98 -15.92 7.71 -18.46
CA PRO A 98 -15.77 6.82 -19.60
C PRO A 98 -15.31 7.58 -20.86
N TRP A 99 -14.57 6.91 -21.74
CA TRP A 99 -14.13 7.45 -23.02
C TRP A 99 -14.54 6.57 -24.20
N GLU A 100 -14.64 7.21 -25.37
CA GLU A 100 -14.78 6.53 -26.66
C GLU A 100 -13.40 6.27 -27.29
N GLY A 101 -13.32 5.30 -28.18
CA GLY A 101 -12.04 4.95 -28.82
C GLY A 101 -11.16 4.03 -27.96
N VAL A 102 -9.96 3.76 -28.49
CA VAL A 102 -8.90 3.01 -27.81
C VAL A 102 -7.90 4.01 -27.21
N ARG A 103 -7.60 3.86 -25.91
CA ARG A 103 -6.53 4.59 -25.25
C ARG A 103 -5.24 3.78 -25.31
N GLU A 104 -4.16 4.38 -25.78
CA GLU A 104 -2.84 3.73 -25.80
C GLU A 104 -2.24 3.77 -24.39
N CYS A 105 -2.12 2.61 -23.76
CA CYS A 105 -1.60 2.40 -22.41
C CYS A 105 -0.23 1.71 -22.51
N LYS A 106 0.71 2.38 -23.19
CA LYS A 106 2.08 1.90 -23.43
C LYS A 106 3.14 2.68 -22.66
N GLN A 107 2.74 3.75 -21.99
CA GLN A 107 3.60 4.62 -21.22
C GLN A 107 3.03 4.76 -19.82
N PHE A 108 3.92 4.90 -18.85
CA PHE A 108 3.52 5.18 -17.48
C PHE A 108 2.71 6.49 -17.41
N GLY A 109 1.70 6.51 -16.52
CA GLY A 109 0.92 7.71 -16.23
C GLY A 109 1.76 8.77 -15.53
N ALA A 110 1.15 9.86 -15.04
CA ALA A 110 1.87 10.79 -14.18
C ALA A 110 2.01 10.20 -12.76
N VAL A 111 3.16 10.46 -12.11
CA VAL A 111 3.31 10.19 -10.66
C VAL A 111 2.55 11.23 -9.85
N ALA A 112 2.16 10.87 -8.63
CA ALA A 112 1.58 11.82 -7.69
C ALA A 112 2.58 12.94 -7.34
N PRO A 113 2.10 14.17 -7.02
CA PRO A 113 2.99 15.27 -6.71
C PRO A 113 3.84 14.95 -5.49
N GLN A 114 5.16 15.02 -5.66
CA GLN A 114 6.10 14.61 -4.62
C GLN A 114 7.43 15.36 -4.75
N PRO A 115 8.17 15.54 -3.64
CA PRO A 115 9.49 16.14 -3.70
C PRO A 115 10.48 15.18 -4.36
N ILE A 116 11.42 15.74 -5.11
CA ILE A 116 12.61 15.00 -5.53
C ILE A 116 13.68 15.30 -4.50
N TYR A 117 14.15 14.27 -3.80
CA TYR A 117 15.28 14.39 -2.89
C TYR A 117 16.58 14.65 -3.66
N SER A 118 16.76 15.89 -4.12
CA SER A 118 18.00 16.41 -4.67
C SER A 118 18.37 17.72 -3.97
N TRP A 119 19.54 18.27 -4.29
CA TRP A 119 19.97 19.58 -3.77
C TRP A 119 19.10 20.73 -4.29
N GLN A 120 18.21 20.47 -5.24
CA GLN A 120 17.25 21.41 -5.79
C GLN A 120 15.89 21.15 -5.15
N ASP A 121 15.23 22.19 -4.64
CA ASP A 121 13.88 22.14 -4.06
C ASP A 121 12.79 21.95 -5.15
N ARG A 122 12.85 20.79 -5.81
CA ARG A 122 12.05 20.46 -6.99
C ARG A 122 10.92 19.50 -6.62
N VAL A 123 9.73 19.80 -7.12
CA VAL A 123 8.55 18.93 -7.09
C VAL A 123 8.37 18.32 -8.48
N GLU A 124 8.01 17.05 -8.55
CA GLU A 124 7.58 16.37 -9.78
C GLU A 124 6.17 15.82 -9.63
N GLY A 125 5.59 15.37 -10.75
CA GLY A 125 4.27 14.75 -10.79
C GLY A 125 3.16 15.68 -11.27
N SER A 126 1.93 15.16 -11.22
CA SER A 126 0.70 15.85 -11.60
C SER A 126 -0.40 15.46 -10.60
N GLU A 127 -1.41 16.32 -10.41
CA GLU A 127 -2.60 15.95 -9.63
C GLU A 127 -3.51 14.96 -10.38
N ASP A 128 -3.35 14.85 -11.70
CA ASP A 128 -3.90 13.75 -12.50
C ASP A 128 -3.00 12.50 -12.38
N CYS A 129 -3.01 11.89 -11.18
CA CYS A 129 -2.08 10.81 -10.81
C CYS A 129 -2.73 9.45 -10.51
N LEU A 130 -4.06 9.34 -10.60
CA LEU A 130 -4.79 8.10 -10.28
C LEU A 130 -4.71 7.08 -11.42
N HIS A 131 -3.49 6.61 -11.64
CA HIS A 131 -3.13 5.63 -12.64
C HIS A 131 -2.64 4.32 -12.01
N LEU A 132 -2.85 3.20 -12.70
CA LEU A 132 -2.27 1.92 -12.36
C LEU A 132 -1.66 1.27 -13.60
N ASP A 133 -0.82 0.28 -13.38
CA ASP A 133 -0.20 -0.51 -14.42
C ASP A 133 -0.51 -1.98 -14.22
N VAL A 134 -0.80 -2.72 -15.30
CA VAL A 134 -1.07 -4.16 -15.29
C VAL A 134 0.01 -4.87 -16.09
N VAL A 135 0.55 -5.96 -15.54
CA VAL A 135 1.56 -6.83 -16.18
C VAL A 135 1.16 -8.29 -16.00
N ARG A 136 1.29 -9.10 -17.05
CA ARG A 136 1.08 -10.54 -16.98
C ARG A 136 2.07 -11.31 -17.86
N PRO A 137 2.32 -12.61 -17.57
CA PRO A 137 2.93 -13.52 -18.53
C PRO A 137 2.23 -13.51 -19.89
N ASN A 138 3.00 -13.65 -20.97
CA ASN A 138 2.46 -13.77 -22.33
C ASN A 138 1.83 -15.15 -22.59
N ASN A 139 0.69 -15.39 -21.96
CA ASN A 139 -0.18 -16.55 -22.15
C ASN A 139 -1.65 -16.13 -21.94
N ASP A 140 -2.60 -17.05 -22.11
CA ASP A 140 -4.04 -16.77 -21.95
C ASP A 140 -4.65 -17.45 -20.72
N GLU A 141 -3.81 -17.90 -19.77
CA GLU A 141 -4.26 -18.53 -18.54
C GLU A 141 -5.03 -17.54 -17.65
N LYS A 142 -5.96 -18.06 -16.84
CA LYS A 142 -6.59 -17.29 -15.75
C LYS A 142 -5.66 -17.34 -14.54
N LEU A 143 -5.06 -16.21 -14.18
CA LEU A 143 -3.99 -16.15 -13.18
C LEU A 143 -4.44 -15.46 -11.89
N PRO A 144 -3.90 -15.83 -10.71
CA PRO A 144 -4.05 -15.03 -9.50
C PRO A 144 -3.54 -13.60 -9.69
N VAL A 145 -4.10 -12.66 -8.93
CA VAL A 145 -3.80 -11.23 -9.05
C VAL A 145 -3.02 -10.75 -7.83
N VAL A 146 -1.97 -9.98 -8.05
CA VAL A 146 -1.25 -9.24 -6.99
C VAL A 146 -1.49 -7.76 -7.21
N VAL A 147 -2.12 -7.08 -6.25
CA VAL A 147 -2.23 -5.61 -6.24
C VAL A 147 -1.18 -5.06 -5.29
N TYR A 148 -0.25 -4.26 -5.80
CA TYR A 148 0.89 -3.76 -5.06
C TYR A 148 0.75 -2.27 -4.71
N LEU A 149 0.87 -1.97 -3.42
CA LEU A 149 0.94 -0.62 -2.87
C LEU A 149 2.38 -0.30 -2.51
N HIS A 150 2.93 0.75 -3.11
CA HIS A 150 4.33 1.10 -2.92
C HIS A 150 4.61 1.77 -1.56
N GLY A 151 5.84 1.60 -1.08
CA GLY A 151 6.38 2.31 0.08
C GLY A 151 6.79 3.76 -0.24
N GLY A 152 7.66 4.33 0.60
CA GLY A 152 8.18 5.69 0.45
C GLY A 152 7.67 6.70 1.49
N SER A 153 7.39 6.21 2.70
CA SER A 153 7.05 7.02 3.88
C SER A 153 5.84 7.94 3.70
N PHE A 154 4.90 7.58 2.83
CA PHE A 154 3.74 8.39 2.45
C PHE A 154 4.10 9.70 1.71
N ILE A 155 5.36 9.93 1.34
CA ILE A 155 5.86 11.21 0.79
C ILE A 155 6.25 11.07 -0.68
N VAL A 156 6.94 9.97 -0.99
CA VAL A 156 7.44 9.65 -2.34
C VAL A 156 7.04 8.23 -2.68
N GLY A 157 7.20 7.87 -3.96
CA GLY A 157 6.80 6.56 -4.45
C GLY A 157 6.08 6.64 -5.78
N SER A 158 6.21 5.60 -6.59
CA SER A 158 5.38 5.42 -7.77
C SER A 158 5.46 3.98 -8.28
N SER A 159 4.46 3.58 -9.03
CA SER A 159 4.46 2.34 -9.82
C SER A 159 5.57 2.30 -10.88
N HIS A 160 6.14 3.45 -11.25
CA HIS A 160 7.15 3.56 -12.31
C HIS A 160 8.55 3.16 -11.85
N MET A 161 8.75 3.07 -10.53
CA MET A 161 10.03 2.68 -9.94
C MET A 161 10.50 1.38 -10.58
N LEU A 162 11.77 1.37 -10.99
CA LEU A 162 12.33 0.27 -11.78
C LEU A 162 12.08 -1.12 -11.14
N MET A 163 12.26 -1.23 -9.82
CA MET A 163 12.02 -2.45 -9.06
C MET A 163 10.55 -2.88 -9.05
N LEU A 164 9.62 -1.93 -9.14
CA LEU A 164 8.18 -2.18 -9.00
C LEU A 164 7.48 -2.42 -10.34
N ARG A 165 8.22 -2.50 -11.45
CA ARG A 165 7.64 -2.73 -12.78
C ARG A 165 7.02 -4.12 -12.95
N GLY A 166 7.42 -5.07 -12.10
CA GLY A 166 6.74 -6.37 -11.94
C GLY A 166 6.94 -7.39 -13.06
N PHE A 167 7.89 -7.19 -13.98
CA PHE A 167 8.13 -8.12 -15.10
C PHE A 167 8.54 -9.51 -14.62
N GLU A 168 9.64 -9.59 -13.86
CA GLU A 168 10.14 -10.86 -13.29
C GLU A 168 9.16 -11.45 -12.29
N LEU A 169 8.55 -10.63 -11.43
CA LEU A 169 7.53 -11.10 -10.49
C LEU A 169 6.35 -11.76 -11.21
N ALA A 170 5.80 -11.12 -12.25
CA ALA A 170 4.68 -11.66 -13.01
C ALA A 170 5.04 -12.97 -13.72
N ALA A 171 6.21 -13.00 -14.38
CA ALA A 171 6.73 -14.16 -15.09
C ALA A 171 7.00 -15.35 -14.16
N GLN A 172 7.79 -15.16 -13.11
CA GLN A 172 8.25 -16.24 -12.23
C GLN A 172 7.15 -16.78 -11.32
N MET A 173 6.25 -15.91 -10.82
CA MET A 173 5.15 -16.35 -9.96
C MET A 173 3.90 -16.78 -10.73
N GLY A 174 3.82 -16.47 -12.03
CA GLY A 174 2.64 -16.73 -12.85
C GLY A 174 1.42 -15.98 -12.32
N VAL A 175 1.51 -14.65 -12.25
CA VAL A 175 0.46 -13.78 -11.69
C VAL A 175 0.15 -12.63 -12.64
N VAL A 176 -1.06 -12.07 -12.54
CA VAL A 176 -1.33 -10.71 -13.01
C VAL A 176 -0.90 -9.74 -11.91
N TYR A 177 0.13 -8.95 -12.18
CA TYR A 177 0.63 -7.93 -11.26
C TYR A 177 0.04 -6.56 -11.59
N VAL A 178 -0.48 -5.88 -10.57
CA VAL A 178 -1.05 -4.54 -10.67
C VAL A 178 -0.33 -3.59 -9.73
N SER A 179 0.35 -2.58 -10.25
CA SER A 179 0.99 -1.53 -9.43
C SER A 179 0.20 -0.22 -9.48
N VAL A 180 -0.02 0.41 -8.34
CA VAL A 180 -0.95 1.54 -8.20
C VAL A 180 -0.22 2.83 -7.79
N ASN A 181 -0.51 3.94 -8.46
CA ASN A 181 -0.21 5.28 -7.98
C ASN A 181 -1.39 5.82 -7.15
N PHE A 182 -1.09 6.54 -6.07
CA PHE A 182 -2.06 7.21 -5.20
C PHE A 182 -1.47 8.51 -4.67
N ARG A 183 -2.31 9.43 -4.15
CA ARG A 183 -1.84 10.72 -3.64
C ARG A 183 -0.87 10.54 -2.46
N LEU A 184 0.08 11.46 -2.35
CA LEU A 184 1.16 11.43 -1.35
C LEU A 184 1.23 12.77 -0.59
N GLY A 185 2.03 12.80 0.47
CA GLY A 185 2.36 13.97 1.26
C GLY A 185 1.12 14.73 1.74
N ALA A 186 1.19 16.06 1.70
CA ALA A 186 0.10 16.93 2.13
C ALA A 186 -1.18 16.80 1.29
N LEU A 187 -1.09 16.27 0.07
CA LEU A 187 -2.26 16.06 -0.81
C LEU A 187 -2.97 14.73 -0.53
N GLY A 188 -2.28 13.76 0.09
CA GLY A 188 -2.78 12.39 0.30
C GLY A 188 -2.96 11.95 1.74
N TYR A 189 -2.11 12.45 2.65
CA TYR A 189 -1.91 11.91 4.00
C TYR A 189 -1.90 13.00 5.09
N LEU A 190 -2.68 14.05 4.87
CA LEU A 190 -2.89 15.11 5.82
C LEU A 190 -4.40 15.37 5.96
N ASP A 191 -4.95 15.13 7.15
CA ASP A 191 -6.35 15.47 7.43
C ASP A 191 -6.48 16.96 7.75
N LEU A 192 -7.07 17.68 6.79
CA LEU A 192 -7.24 19.13 6.81
C LEU A 192 -8.60 19.58 7.35
N ARG A 193 -9.48 18.67 7.81
CA ARG A 193 -10.84 19.02 8.24
C ARG A 193 -10.88 20.06 9.35
N SER A 194 -9.82 20.15 10.16
CA SER A 194 -9.70 21.16 11.22
C SER A 194 -9.60 22.60 10.73
N LEU A 195 -9.28 22.82 9.43
CA LEU A 195 -9.21 24.15 8.81
C LEU A 195 -10.59 24.65 8.34
N GLY A 196 -11.60 23.78 8.30
CA GLY A 196 -12.92 24.09 7.72
C GLY A 196 -12.94 24.00 6.19
N GLY A 197 -14.16 23.98 5.62
CA GLY A 197 -14.40 23.62 4.22
C GLY A 197 -14.62 22.10 4.03
N GLU A 198 -15.12 21.71 2.86
CA GLU A 198 -15.36 20.29 2.56
C GLU A 198 -14.05 19.60 2.15
N CYS A 199 -13.69 18.51 2.83
CA CYS A 199 -12.58 17.61 2.46
C CYS A 199 -12.72 16.24 3.13
N THR A 200 -11.93 15.27 2.69
CA THR A 200 -11.78 13.98 3.38
C THR A 200 -10.54 13.95 4.25
N ALA A 201 -10.59 13.16 5.33
CA ALA A 201 -9.44 12.91 6.19
C ALA A 201 -8.35 12.08 5.52
N ASN A 202 -8.76 11.21 4.59
CA ASN A 202 -7.91 10.15 4.05
C ASN A 202 -7.96 10.11 2.50
N PRO A 203 -7.47 11.15 1.80
CA PRO A 203 -7.49 11.16 0.33
C PRO A 203 -6.76 9.95 -0.29
N ALA A 204 -5.56 9.62 0.19
CA ALA A 204 -4.77 8.51 -0.35
C ALA A 204 -5.41 7.13 -0.09
N VAL A 205 -6.02 6.91 1.07
CA VAL A 205 -6.72 5.64 1.36
C VAL A 205 -7.97 5.51 0.49
N SER A 206 -8.64 6.63 0.20
CA SER A 206 -9.73 6.65 -0.79
C SER A 206 -9.24 6.28 -2.19
N ASP A 207 -8.04 6.71 -2.59
CA ASP A 207 -7.44 6.35 -3.88
C ASP A 207 -7.17 4.84 -3.96
N GLN A 208 -6.56 4.29 -2.92
CA GLN A 208 -6.24 2.86 -2.83
C GLN A 208 -7.51 2.00 -2.82
N LEU A 209 -8.56 2.43 -2.11
CA LEU A 209 -9.85 1.77 -2.14
C LEU A 209 -10.47 1.79 -3.55
N LEU A 210 -10.41 2.95 -4.24
CA LEU A 210 -10.93 3.07 -5.60
C LEU A 210 -10.17 2.17 -6.58
N ALA A 211 -8.83 2.07 -6.45
CA ALA A 211 -8.00 1.17 -7.25
C ALA A 211 -8.39 -0.29 -7.03
N LEU A 212 -8.58 -0.73 -5.79
CA LEU A 212 -9.04 -2.10 -5.49
C LEU A 212 -10.42 -2.39 -6.10
N GLN A 213 -11.34 -1.44 -6.02
CA GLN A 213 -12.65 -1.56 -6.67
C GLN A 213 -12.52 -1.62 -8.19
N TRP A 214 -11.59 -0.87 -8.79
CA TRP A 214 -11.31 -0.95 -10.22
C TRP A 214 -10.76 -2.32 -10.60
N VAL A 215 -9.79 -2.85 -9.85
CA VAL A 215 -9.20 -4.18 -10.09
C VAL A 215 -10.30 -5.24 -10.03
N LYS A 216 -11.12 -5.26 -8.98
CA LYS A 216 -12.21 -6.23 -8.82
C LYS A 216 -13.18 -6.24 -10.02
N ARG A 217 -13.44 -5.08 -10.63
CA ARG A 217 -14.36 -4.96 -11.79
C ARG A 217 -13.70 -5.27 -13.13
N ASN A 218 -12.41 -5.01 -13.29
CA ASN A 218 -11.76 -4.97 -14.61
C ASN A 218 -10.70 -6.05 -14.83
N ILE A 219 -10.12 -6.63 -13.79
CA ILE A 219 -8.90 -7.45 -13.93
C ILE A 219 -9.11 -8.74 -14.73
N ALA A 220 -10.35 -9.23 -14.80
CA ALA A 220 -10.72 -10.36 -15.65
C ALA A 220 -10.44 -10.11 -17.14
N ALA A 221 -10.58 -8.87 -17.61
CA ALA A 221 -10.27 -8.51 -19.00
C ALA A 221 -8.78 -8.62 -19.32
N PHE A 222 -7.92 -8.60 -18.29
CA PHE A 222 -6.48 -8.79 -18.41
C PHE A 222 -6.07 -10.24 -18.07
N GLY A 223 -7.03 -11.16 -17.93
CA GLY A 223 -6.81 -12.57 -17.56
C GLY A 223 -6.49 -12.81 -16.09
N GLY A 224 -6.70 -11.82 -15.23
CA GLY A 224 -6.62 -12.00 -13.78
C GLY A 224 -7.89 -12.63 -13.21
N ASP A 225 -7.76 -13.36 -12.12
CA ASP A 225 -8.88 -13.90 -11.37
C ASP A 225 -9.38 -12.89 -10.31
N PRO A 226 -10.56 -12.27 -10.49
CA PRO A 226 -11.10 -11.32 -9.52
C PRO A 226 -11.47 -11.98 -8.18
N GLU A 227 -11.55 -13.32 -8.10
CA GLU A 227 -11.78 -14.07 -6.86
C GLU A 227 -10.48 -14.59 -6.22
N ASN A 228 -9.32 -14.22 -6.78
CA ASN A 228 -8.02 -14.61 -6.27
C ASN A 228 -7.06 -13.41 -6.27
N ILE A 229 -7.44 -12.35 -5.53
CA ILE A 229 -6.68 -11.12 -5.39
C ILE A 229 -5.87 -11.15 -4.08
N THR A 230 -4.56 -10.93 -4.18
CA THR A 230 -3.67 -10.70 -3.04
C THR A 230 -3.28 -9.24 -2.99
N LEU A 231 -3.62 -8.56 -1.89
CA LEU A 231 -3.16 -7.20 -1.63
C LEU A 231 -1.77 -7.25 -0.98
N MET A 232 -0.79 -6.57 -1.57
CA MET A 232 0.61 -6.63 -1.17
C MET A 232 1.21 -5.24 -1.06
N GLY A 233 2.10 -5.02 -0.11
CA GLY A 233 2.82 -3.76 -0.01
C GLY A 233 3.97 -3.80 0.99
N GLU A 234 4.88 -2.86 0.82
CA GLU A 234 6.09 -2.72 1.64
C GLU A 234 6.15 -1.34 2.30
N SER A 235 6.69 -1.28 3.52
CA SER A 235 6.82 -0.04 4.30
C SER A 235 5.47 0.66 4.45
N ALA A 236 5.38 1.94 4.08
CA ALA A 236 4.13 2.71 3.98
C ALA A 236 3.03 1.96 3.19
N GLY A 237 3.38 1.22 2.15
CA GLY A 237 2.47 0.36 1.40
C GLY A 237 1.99 -0.84 2.22
N GLY A 238 2.86 -1.45 3.02
CA GLY A 238 2.49 -2.50 3.99
C GLY A 238 1.56 -1.98 5.09
N ALA A 239 1.79 -0.77 5.59
CA ALA A 239 0.86 -0.11 6.50
C ALA A 239 -0.49 0.17 5.82
N ALA A 240 -0.49 0.55 4.54
CA ALA A 240 -1.72 0.70 3.76
C ALA A 240 -2.48 -0.63 3.60
N VAL A 241 -1.79 -1.76 3.36
CA VAL A 241 -2.41 -3.10 3.34
C VAL A 241 -3.14 -3.39 4.65
N LEU A 242 -2.45 -3.26 5.79
CA LEU A 242 -3.05 -3.53 7.09
C LEU A 242 -4.15 -2.51 7.45
N THR A 243 -4.02 -1.26 7.00
CA THR A 243 -5.08 -0.26 7.16
C THR A 243 -6.32 -0.65 6.37
N LEU A 244 -6.18 -1.04 5.10
CA LEU A 244 -7.28 -1.47 4.23
C LEU A 244 -7.97 -2.74 4.74
N MET A 245 -7.26 -3.64 5.41
CA MET A 245 -7.87 -4.75 6.15
C MET A 245 -8.82 -4.27 7.25
N THR A 246 -8.73 -3.03 7.70
CA THR A 246 -9.62 -2.46 8.74
C THR A 246 -10.64 -1.47 8.19
N VAL A 247 -10.67 -1.29 6.86
CA VAL A 247 -11.66 -0.46 6.15
C VAL A 247 -12.84 -1.36 5.76
N PRO A 248 -14.04 -1.22 6.36
CA PRO A 248 -15.17 -2.09 6.04
C PRO A 248 -15.57 -2.07 4.56
N ARG A 249 -15.41 -0.91 3.90
CA ARG A 249 -15.71 -0.74 2.46
C ARG A 249 -14.75 -1.51 1.54
N ALA A 250 -13.66 -2.08 2.07
CA ALA A 250 -12.72 -2.91 1.31
C ALA A 250 -13.06 -4.41 1.37
N GLU A 251 -14.08 -4.81 2.14
CA GLU A 251 -14.50 -6.21 2.25
C GLU A 251 -14.87 -6.79 0.88
N GLY A 252 -14.37 -7.99 0.59
CA GLY A 252 -14.59 -8.68 -0.69
C GLY A 252 -13.77 -8.15 -1.88
N LEU A 253 -12.92 -7.14 -1.70
CA LEU A 253 -12.04 -6.61 -2.76
C LEU A 253 -10.72 -7.37 -2.90
N PHE A 254 -10.31 -8.11 -1.87
CA PHE A 254 -9.14 -8.98 -1.89
C PHE A 254 -9.37 -10.21 -1.03
N ASN A 255 -8.60 -11.27 -1.30
CA ASN A 255 -8.76 -12.59 -0.72
C ASN A 255 -7.58 -12.96 0.19
N ARG A 256 -6.46 -12.24 0.10
CA ARG A 256 -5.22 -12.44 0.89
C ARG A 256 -4.50 -11.13 1.08
N ALA A 257 -3.67 -11.05 2.12
CA ALA A 257 -2.85 -9.88 2.41
C ALA A 257 -1.38 -10.28 2.64
N ILE A 258 -0.47 -9.47 2.08
CA ILE A 258 0.97 -9.52 2.32
C ILE A 258 1.43 -8.13 2.78
N ALA A 259 1.93 -8.02 4.01
CA ALA A 259 2.41 -6.76 4.56
C ALA A 259 3.88 -6.87 4.98
N GLN A 260 4.75 -6.15 4.27
CA GLN A 260 6.20 -6.22 4.45
C GLN A 260 6.69 -4.97 5.16
N SER A 261 7.36 -5.15 6.31
CA SER A 261 7.85 -4.07 7.17
C SER A 261 6.83 -2.94 7.41
N PRO A 262 5.57 -3.22 7.82
CA PRO A 262 4.56 -2.19 7.93
C PRO A 262 4.75 -1.31 9.18
N PRO A 263 4.89 0.02 9.04
CA PRO A 263 4.88 0.93 10.18
C PRO A 263 3.44 1.21 10.65
N ILE A 264 2.68 0.17 10.97
CA ILE A 264 1.22 0.25 11.22
C ILE A 264 0.82 1.02 12.48
N GLY A 265 1.78 1.36 13.35
CA GLY A 265 1.59 2.31 14.45
C GLY A 265 1.60 3.78 14.01
N MET A 266 2.03 4.08 12.79
CA MET A 266 2.00 5.44 12.23
C MET A 266 0.61 5.76 11.69
N LEU A 267 -0.30 6.10 12.59
CA LEU A 267 -1.59 6.71 12.28
C LEU A 267 -1.75 8.01 13.06
N HIS A 268 -2.52 8.94 12.50
CA HIS A 268 -2.87 10.18 13.18
C HIS A 268 -4.19 10.04 13.94
N SER A 269 -4.15 10.48 15.20
CA SER A 269 -5.33 10.95 15.91
C SER A 269 -5.79 12.30 15.37
N ARG A 270 -7.03 12.70 15.68
CA ARG A 270 -7.55 14.05 15.37
C ARG A 270 -6.64 15.17 15.87
N THR A 271 -5.99 14.97 17.01
CA THR A 271 -5.03 15.91 17.60
C THR A 271 -3.79 16.07 16.71
N GLN A 272 -3.17 14.95 16.29
CA GLN A 272 -2.01 14.99 15.40
C GLN A 272 -2.37 15.64 14.06
N SER A 273 -3.52 15.27 13.48
CA SER A 273 -3.99 15.85 12.23
C SER A 273 -4.18 17.36 12.35
N THR A 274 -4.79 17.84 13.44
CA THR A 274 -4.99 19.27 13.69
C THR A 274 -3.66 20.02 13.86
N PHE A 275 -2.70 19.41 14.57
CA PHE A 275 -1.36 19.96 14.71
C PHE A 275 -0.69 20.12 13.34
N TRP A 276 -0.71 19.08 12.51
CA TRP A 276 -0.05 19.10 11.21
C TRP A 276 -0.74 20.00 10.19
N ALA A 277 -2.07 20.09 10.22
CA ALA A 277 -2.81 21.04 9.38
C ALA A 277 -2.45 22.50 9.71
N ARG A 278 -2.34 22.86 10.99
CA ARG A 278 -1.90 24.20 11.43
C ARG A 278 -0.45 24.47 11.06
N GLU A 279 0.41 23.46 11.18
CA GLU A 279 1.82 23.58 10.79
C GLU A 279 1.95 23.81 9.28
N LEU A 280 1.15 23.15 8.43
CA LEU A 280 1.13 23.42 6.98
C LEU A 280 0.79 24.89 6.70
N VAL A 281 -0.31 25.39 7.27
CA VAL A 281 -0.73 26.81 7.13
C VAL A 281 0.40 27.75 7.57
N SER A 282 1.05 27.47 8.70
CA SER A 282 2.17 28.27 9.18
C SER A 282 3.37 28.23 8.25
N ARG A 283 3.71 27.07 7.66
CA ARG A 283 4.87 26.91 6.75
C ARG A 283 4.64 27.56 5.40
N MET A 284 3.38 27.65 4.96
CA MET A 284 2.97 28.41 3.79
C MET A 284 2.86 29.92 4.08
N ALA A 285 3.09 30.36 5.32
CA ALA A 285 2.96 31.75 5.76
C ALA A 285 1.54 32.33 5.52
N LEU A 286 0.52 31.48 5.67
CA LEU A 286 -0.88 31.84 5.46
C LEU A 286 -1.55 32.29 6.77
N PRO A 287 -2.65 33.07 6.69
CA PRO A 287 -3.42 33.47 7.86
C PRO A 287 -3.91 32.26 8.68
N ARG A 288 -4.02 32.40 10.01
CA ARG A 288 -4.53 31.32 10.87
C ARG A 288 -5.97 30.89 10.55
N ALA A 289 -6.74 31.75 9.89
CA ALA A 289 -8.11 31.50 9.47
C ALA A 289 -8.21 30.82 8.08
N THR A 290 -7.08 30.44 7.47
CA THR A 290 -7.04 29.72 6.20
C THR A 290 -7.87 28.46 6.25
N SER A 291 -8.77 28.33 5.27
CA SER A 291 -9.64 27.19 5.03
C SER A 291 -9.03 26.22 4.01
N VAL A 292 -9.66 25.06 3.84
CA VAL A 292 -9.30 24.15 2.74
C VAL A 292 -9.52 24.81 1.37
N ASP A 293 -10.57 25.62 1.22
CA ASP A 293 -10.86 26.29 -0.05
C ASP A 293 -9.75 27.27 -0.43
N ASP A 294 -9.17 27.98 0.54
CA ASP A 294 -8.00 28.82 0.31
C ASP A 294 -6.81 27.99 -0.20
N LEU A 295 -6.54 26.83 0.42
CA LEU A 295 -5.45 25.93 0.00
C LEU A 295 -5.65 25.37 -1.42
N ARG A 296 -6.90 25.19 -1.88
CA ARG A 296 -7.18 24.76 -3.26
C ARG A 296 -6.75 25.78 -4.31
N THR A 297 -6.70 27.06 -3.96
CA THR A 297 -6.31 28.13 -4.90
C THR A 297 -4.80 28.20 -5.14
N HIS A 298 -3.99 27.53 -4.32
CA HIS A 298 -2.53 27.58 -4.39
C HIS A 298 -1.96 26.53 -5.33
N ASP A 299 -0.74 26.73 -5.81
CA ASP A 299 -0.02 25.72 -6.58
C ASP A 299 0.24 24.48 -5.72
N PHE A 300 0.02 23.29 -6.27
CA PHE A 300 0.26 22.05 -5.53
C PHE A 300 1.74 21.91 -5.14
N GLY A 301 2.65 22.45 -5.95
CA GLY A 301 4.08 22.43 -5.68
C GLY A 301 4.44 23.20 -4.42
N ASP A 302 3.77 24.33 -4.15
CA ASP A 302 3.99 25.10 -2.92
C ASP A 302 3.49 24.35 -1.68
N ILE A 303 2.37 23.65 -1.79
CA ILE A 303 1.86 22.78 -0.72
C ILE A 303 2.85 21.64 -0.44
N VAL A 304 3.38 20.99 -1.49
CA VAL A 304 4.37 19.92 -1.36
C VAL A 304 5.67 20.43 -0.72
N ARG A 305 6.19 21.59 -1.14
CA ARG A 305 7.39 22.21 -0.55
C ARG A 305 7.19 22.59 0.91
N ALA A 306 6.04 23.18 1.25
CA ALA A 306 5.70 23.51 2.63
C ALA A 306 5.66 22.24 3.49
N GLY A 307 5.04 21.19 2.96
CA GLY A 307 5.04 19.86 3.52
C GLY A 307 6.43 19.27 3.79
N GLN A 308 7.35 19.39 2.83
CA GLN A 308 8.75 18.99 3.02
C GLN A 308 9.40 19.78 4.16
N SER A 309 9.14 21.09 4.25
CA SER A 309 9.63 21.95 5.33
C SER A 309 9.13 21.51 6.72
N MET A 310 7.87 21.06 6.83
CA MET A 310 7.30 20.52 8.08
C MET A 310 8.14 19.36 8.61
N MET A 311 8.49 18.40 7.74
CA MET A 311 9.25 17.22 8.11
C MET A 311 10.64 17.54 8.69
N TRP A 312 11.34 18.51 8.10
CA TRP A 312 12.71 18.85 8.52
C TRP A 312 12.76 19.79 9.72
N ARG A 313 11.77 20.68 9.87
CA ARG A 313 11.84 21.82 10.80
C ARG A 313 10.92 21.73 12.01
N ALA A 314 9.99 20.78 12.05
CA ALA A 314 9.11 20.61 13.21
C ALA A 314 9.80 19.95 14.41
N GLY A 315 10.87 19.17 14.20
CA GLY A 315 11.54 18.41 15.27
C GLY A 315 10.71 17.24 15.85
N GLU A 316 9.47 17.05 15.38
CA GLU A 316 8.52 16.05 15.84
C GLU A 316 8.85 14.61 15.40
N LEU A 317 9.74 14.44 14.41
CA LEU A 317 10.25 13.12 14.02
C LEU A 317 10.98 12.41 15.19
N PHE A 318 11.54 13.19 16.12
CA PHE A 318 12.14 12.67 17.36
C PHE A 318 11.12 12.21 18.42
N HIS A 319 9.82 12.36 18.13
CA HIS A 319 8.68 11.95 18.96
C HIS A 319 7.81 10.89 18.26
N LEU A 320 8.33 10.20 17.24
CA LEU A 320 7.59 9.25 16.39
C LEU A 320 6.32 9.85 15.75
N ASN A 321 6.25 11.18 15.65
CA ASN A 321 5.15 11.88 15.03
C ASN A 321 5.59 12.31 13.63
N SER A 322 5.35 11.46 12.64
CA SER A 322 5.53 11.83 11.24
C SER A 322 4.45 12.82 10.82
N CYS A 323 4.80 13.76 9.94
CA CYS A 323 3.87 14.72 9.36
C CYS A 323 2.81 14.10 8.45
N TYR A 324 3.05 12.88 7.96
CA TYR A 324 2.13 12.17 7.08
C TYR A 324 1.84 10.78 7.60
N ALA A 325 0.55 10.48 7.70
CA ALA A 325 0.01 9.17 8.04
C ALA A 325 -1.50 9.14 7.69
N PRO A 326 -2.11 7.96 7.54
CA PRO A 326 -3.56 7.83 7.57
C PRO A 326 -4.13 8.35 8.90
N THR A 327 -5.35 8.90 8.87
CA THR A 327 -6.03 9.45 10.04
C THR A 327 -7.20 8.55 10.46
N VAL A 328 -7.32 8.23 11.75
CA VAL A 328 -8.53 7.60 12.29
C VAL A 328 -9.66 8.62 12.28
N ASP A 329 -10.61 8.46 11.36
CA ASP A 329 -11.64 9.46 11.06
C ASP A 329 -13.05 9.08 11.53
N GLY A 330 -13.25 7.82 11.94
CA GLY A 330 -14.55 7.30 12.37
C GLY A 330 -15.48 6.93 11.22
N ASP A 331 -15.03 7.03 9.95
CA ASP A 331 -15.81 6.65 8.77
C ASP A 331 -15.03 5.69 7.86
N LEU A 332 -14.05 6.20 7.09
CA LEU A 332 -13.26 5.35 6.20
C LEU A 332 -12.31 4.45 7.00
N ILE A 333 -11.67 5.02 8.03
CA ILE A 333 -10.87 4.31 9.04
C ILE A 333 -11.60 4.47 10.38
N PRO A 334 -12.49 3.52 10.75
CA PRO A 334 -13.37 3.68 11.92
C PRO A 334 -12.61 3.76 13.25
N GLN A 335 -11.49 3.03 13.37
CA GLN A 335 -10.68 2.95 14.58
C GLN A 335 -9.22 2.64 14.23
N HIS A 336 -8.32 2.76 15.22
CA HIS A 336 -6.91 2.46 15.03
C HIS A 336 -6.71 0.98 14.60
N PRO A 337 -5.96 0.66 13.53
CA PRO A 337 -5.80 -0.69 13.02
C PRO A 337 -5.32 -1.69 14.07
N LEU A 338 -4.29 -1.36 14.87
CA LEU A 338 -3.86 -2.23 15.98
C LEU A 338 -5.03 -2.68 16.89
N LEU A 339 -5.93 -1.76 17.25
CA LEU A 339 -7.11 -2.07 18.05
C LEU A 339 -8.13 -2.90 17.26
N ALA A 340 -8.36 -2.58 15.98
CA ALA A 340 -9.26 -3.37 15.13
C ALA A 340 -8.81 -4.83 15.01
N PHE A 341 -7.51 -5.09 14.87
CA PHE A 341 -6.95 -6.43 14.85
C PHE A 341 -7.14 -7.15 16.19
N GLU A 342 -6.90 -6.48 17.31
CA GLU A 342 -7.10 -7.04 18.65
C GLU A 342 -8.55 -7.42 18.94
N GLU A 343 -9.49 -6.65 18.42
CA GLU A 343 -10.93 -6.89 18.53
C GLU A 343 -11.48 -7.85 17.46
N GLY A 344 -10.65 -8.32 16.52
CA GLY A 344 -11.06 -9.22 15.44
C GLY A 344 -11.95 -8.56 14.37
N LYS A 345 -11.92 -7.22 14.26
CA LYS A 345 -12.75 -6.43 13.33
C LYS A 345 -12.13 -6.23 11.95
N GLN A 346 -10.90 -6.65 11.75
CA GLN A 346 -10.27 -6.67 10.43
C GLN A 346 -10.96 -7.68 9.49
N ILE A 347 -10.85 -7.45 8.19
CA ILE A 347 -11.24 -8.37 7.12
C ILE A 347 -10.51 -9.70 7.32
N GLN A 348 -11.28 -10.78 7.36
CA GLN A 348 -10.80 -12.12 7.71
C GLN A 348 -10.26 -12.86 6.48
N VAL A 349 -9.02 -12.52 6.08
CA VAL A 349 -8.29 -13.21 5.00
C VAL A 349 -6.93 -13.74 5.49
N PRO A 350 -6.33 -14.76 4.85
CA PRO A 350 -4.97 -15.19 5.15
C PRO A 350 -3.96 -14.03 5.09
N LEU A 351 -3.06 -13.96 6.07
CA LEU A 351 -2.07 -12.89 6.21
C LEU A 351 -0.64 -13.44 6.23
N LEU A 352 0.21 -12.96 5.34
CA LEU A 352 1.66 -13.09 5.42
C LEU A 352 2.25 -11.74 5.83
N VAL A 353 2.99 -11.69 6.93
CA VAL A 353 3.52 -10.45 7.48
C VAL A 353 4.95 -10.63 7.99
N GLY A 354 5.80 -9.60 7.91
CA GLY A 354 7.16 -9.71 8.42
C GLY A 354 7.95 -8.42 8.38
N THR A 355 9.21 -8.48 8.81
CA THR A 355 10.14 -7.35 8.85
C THR A 355 11.55 -7.77 8.48
N ASN A 356 12.46 -6.82 8.30
CA ASN A 356 13.88 -7.10 8.14
C ASN A 356 14.61 -7.05 9.50
N SER A 357 15.77 -7.69 9.59
CA SER A 357 16.54 -7.77 10.86
C SER A 357 17.29 -6.48 11.21
N ASP A 358 17.69 -5.68 10.23
CA ASP A 358 18.43 -4.42 10.40
C ASP A 358 17.72 -3.27 9.66
N GLU A 359 16.46 -3.04 10.02
CA GLU A 359 15.69 -1.86 9.63
C GLU A 359 16.40 -0.51 9.96
N ALA A 360 17.51 -0.56 10.71
CA ALA A 360 18.19 0.60 11.28
C ALA A 360 18.90 1.49 10.26
N SER A 361 19.03 1.07 9.00
CA SER A 361 19.46 1.98 7.92
C SER A 361 18.51 3.17 7.77
N PHE A 362 17.20 2.98 8.05
CA PHE A 362 16.22 4.06 8.15
C PHE A 362 16.59 5.05 9.27
N GLY A 363 17.00 4.53 10.43
CA GLY A 363 17.41 5.32 11.59
C GLY A 363 18.81 5.96 11.49
N LYS A 364 19.67 5.54 10.55
CA LYS A 364 21.01 6.15 10.38
C LYS A 364 20.94 7.61 9.92
N PHE A 365 19.82 8.04 9.33
CA PHE A 365 19.52 9.45 9.03
C PHE A 365 19.19 10.30 10.29
N LEU A 366 18.92 9.68 11.45
CA LEU A 366 18.53 10.35 12.70
C LEU A 366 19.70 10.56 13.69
N TYR A 367 20.88 10.92 13.17
CA TYR A 367 22.15 11.00 13.92
C TYR A 367 22.03 11.77 15.27
N GLN A 368 22.34 11.09 16.40
CA GLN A 368 22.44 11.72 17.74
C GLN A 368 23.79 11.46 18.44
N ARG A 369 24.30 12.50 19.12
CA ARG A 369 25.52 12.50 19.95
C ARG A 369 25.40 11.62 21.21
N GLN A 370 26.55 11.21 21.74
CA GLN A 370 26.77 9.99 22.55
C GLN A 370 26.17 9.97 23.98
N SER A 371 25.69 11.09 24.55
CA SER A 371 25.16 11.14 25.93
C SER A 371 23.65 11.42 26.03
N ALA A 372 22.93 11.46 24.90
CA ALA A 372 21.52 11.83 24.82
C ALA A 372 20.56 10.67 24.48
N ARG A 373 21.06 9.48 24.10
CA ARG A 373 20.23 8.40 23.51
C ARG A 373 19.19 7.80 24.45
N GLN A 374 19.56 7.50 25.69
CA GLN A 374 18.59 6.98 26.67
C GLN A 374 17.46 7.99 26.93
N ARG A 375 17.81 9.27 27.14
CA ARG A 375 16.82 10.34 27.31
C ARG A 375 15.96 10.52 26.05
N ALA A 376 16.57 10.42 24.86
CA ALA A 376 15.84 10.49 23.61
C ALA A 376 14.87 9.31 23.44
N ALA A 377 15.30 8.08 23.73
CA ALA A 377 14.45 6.89 23.68
C ALA A 377 13.27 6.98 24.67
N LEU A 378 13.54 7.45 25.89
CA LEU A 378 12.47 7.70 26.87
C LEU A 378 11.50 8.78 26.40
N ARG A 379 11.99 9.93 25.93
CA ARG A 379 11.12 11.02 25.42
C ARG A 379 10.27 10.57 24.22
N LEU A 380 10.88 9.78 23.34
CA LEU A 380 10.25 9.25 22.15
C LEU A 380 9.08 8.32 22.52
N LEU A 381 9.29 7.37 23.42
CA LEU A 381 8.25 6.43 23.84
C LEU A 381 7.23 7.05 24.82
N ALA A 382 7.66 7.96 25.70
CA ALA A 382 6.77 8.65 26.62
C ALA A 382 5.74 9.55 25.92
N SER A 383 5.96 9.89 24.64
CA SER A 383 4.98 10.63 23.84
C SER A 383 3.70 9.82 23.56
N PHE A 384 3.73 8.50 23.76
CA PHE A 384 2.57 7.60 23.67
C PHE A 384 2.22 6.98 25.03
N ASP A 385 3.23 6.50 25.76
CA ASP A 385 3.04 5.81 27.04
C ASP A 385 4.22 6.06 27.98
N GLU A 386 4.09 7.10 28.80
CA GLU A 386 5.08 7.48 29.80
C GLU A 386 5.31 6.39 30.86
N VAL A 387 4.27 5.63 31.20
CA VAL A 387 4.30 4.63 32.27
C VAL A 387 5.12 3.41 31.87
N ASN A 388 4.90 2.89 30.66
CA ASN A 388 5.56 1.66 30.20
C ASN A 388 6.85 1.91 29.40
N ALA A 389 7.12 3.13 28.94
CA ALA A 389 8.35 3.48 28.22
C ALA A 389 9.65 3.03 28.93
N PRO A 390 9.83 3.18 30.26
CA PRO A 390 11.05 2.72 30.94
C PRO A 390 11.30 1.21 30.83
N ALA A 391 10.23 0.40 30.84
CA ALA A 391 10.33 -1.05 30.74
C ALA A 391 10.83 -1.46 29.34
N VAL A 392 10.28 -0.84 28.29
CA VAL A 392 10.74 -1.02 26.91
C VAL A 392 12.21 -0.61 26.79
N VAL A 393 12.57 0.61 27.19
CA VAL A 393 13.97 1.10 27.09
C VAL A 393 14.96 0.16 27.81
N LYS A 394 14.57 -0.38 28.97
CA LYS A 394 15.37 -1.35 29.72
C LYS A 394 15.56 -2.69 28.98
N ALA A 395 14.58 -3.14 28.20
CA ALA A 395 14.69 -4.35 27.38
C ALA A 395 15.76 -4.22 26.28
N TYR A 396 16.09 -2.99 25.87
CA TYR A 396 17.16 -2.66 24.93
C TYR A 396 18.43 -2.17 25.64
N GLY A 397 18.75 -2.71 26.83
CA GLY A 397 19.99 -2.33 27.55
C GLY A 397 20.04 -0.84 27.92
N GLY A 398 18.89 -0.20 28.12
CA GLY A 398 18.79 1.23 28.37
C GLY A 398 18.93 2.11 27.11
N ALA A 399 19.02 1.51 25.92
CA ALA A 399 19.28 2.19 24.65
C ALA A 399 20.53 3.09 24.69
N ILE A 400 21.55 2.70 25.48
CA ILE A 400 22.79 3.45 25.66
C ILE A 400 23.72 3.24 24.45
N ALA A 401 23.87 1.97 24.04
CA ALA A 401 24.64 1.63 22.86
C ALA A 401 23.93 2.10 21.58
N ARG A 402 24.70 2.53 20.57
CA ARG A 402 24.14 2.99 19.29
C ARG A 402 23.28 1.93 18.62
N LYS A 403 23.73 0.67 18.66
CA LYS A 403 23.01 -0.49 18.10
C LYS A 403 21.67 -0.70 18.80
N ASP A 404 21.65 -0.63 20.13
CA ASP A 404 20.43 -0.84 20.90
C ASP A 404 19.42 0.29 20.74
N PHE A 405 19.87 1.54 20.67
CA PHE A 405 19.02 2.68 20.35
C PHE A 405 18.40 2.55 18.96
N ALA A 406 19.20 2.16 17.98
CA ALA A 406 18.73 1.99 16.61
C ALA A 406 17.71 0.84 16.50
N HIS A 407 17.97 -0.30 17.16
CA HIS A 407 17.02 -1.39 17.27
C HIS A 407 15.73 -1.00 17.99
N LEU A 408 15.80 -0.22 19.08
CA LEU A 408 14.60 0.25 19.76
C LEU A 408 13.74 1.09 18.82
N LEU A 409 14.35 2.02 18.08
CA LEU A 409 13.64 2.88 17.15
C LEU A 409 12.96 2.07 16.03
N THR A 410 13.69 1.12 15.45
CA THR A 410 13.16 0.30 14.37
C THR A 410 12.10 -0.67 14.83
N ASP A 411 12.28 -1.25 16.02
CA ASP A 411 11.30 -2.17 16.58
C ASP A 411 10.02 -1.41 16.97
N ALA A 412 10.15 -0.18 17.47
CA ALA A 412 9.00 0.69 17.75
C ALA A 412 8.17 0.99 16.49
N LEU A 413 8.84 1.21 15.36
CA LEU A 413 8.19 1.55 14.09
C LEU A 413 7.63 0.31 13.39
N PHE A 414 8.43 -0.75 13.24
CA PHE A 414 8.13 -1.87 12.37
C PHE A 414 7.82 -3.15 13.14
N TRP A 415 8.78 -3.67 13.89
CA TRP A 415 8.70 -5.04 14.42
C TRP A 415 7.63 -5.21 15.50
N ALA A 416 7.62 -4.38 16.55
CA ALA A 416 6.70 -4.49 17.66
C ALA A 416 5.22 -4.35 17.25
N PRO A 417 4.80 -3.32 16.47
CA PRO A 417 3.42 -3.25 16.01
C PRO A 417 3.08 -4.39 15.03
N THR A 418 4.04 -4.87 14.22
CA THR A 418 3.84 -6.04 13.35
C THR A 418 3.58 -7.33 14.14
N VAL A 419 4.35 -7.59 15.21
CA VAL A 419 4.12 -8.73 16.10
C VAL A 419 2.75 -8.65 16.75
N ARG A 420 2.34 -7.45 17.19
CA ARG A 420 1.01 -7.23 17.79
C ARG A 420 -0.13 -7.57 16.80
N VAL A 421 0.01 -7.16 15.53
CA VAL A 421 -0.91 -7.56 14.46
C VAL A 421 -0.92 -9.07 14.25
N ALA A 422 0.25 -9.71 14.18
CA ALA A 422 0.34 -11.16 13.97
C ALA A 422 -0.27 -11.96 15.14
N ASP A 423 0.03 -11.58 16.38
CA ASP A 423 -0.53 -12.18 17.61
C ASP A 423 -2.05 -11.99 17.71
N ALA A 424 -2.58 -10.86 17.21
CA ALA A 424 -4.01 -10.61 17.19
C ALA A 424 -4.73 -11.37 16.06
N HIS A 425 -4.24 -11.24 14.83
CA HIS A 425 -4.83 -11.89 13.64
C HIS A 425 -4.82 -13.42 13.75
N SER A 426 -3.75 -14.00 14.29
CA SER A 426 -3.63 -15.47 14.46
C SER A 426 -4.70 -16.09 15.38
N ARG A 427 -5.45 -15.27 16.14
CA ARG A 427 -6.57 -15.74 16.97
C ARG A 427 -7.83 -16.01 16.15
N THR A 428 -7.98 -15.35 15.01
CA THR A 428 -9.21 -15.41 14.20
C THR A 428 -8.97 -15.99 12.80
N ASN A 429 -7.74 -15.98 12.29
CA ASN A 429 -7.42 -16.47 10.95
C ASN A 429 -5.96 -16.94 10.82
N ASN A 430 -5.63 -17.57 9.70
CA ASN A 430 -4.27 -18.05 9.44
C ASN A 430 -3.32 -16.88 9.19
N THR A 431 -2.20 -16.90 9.92
CA THR A 431 -1.13 -15.90 9.83
C THR A 431 0.20 -16.61 9.64
N TRP A 432 1.07 -16.07 8.79
CA TRP A 432 2.47 -16.49 8.69
C TRP A 432 3.37 -15.30 8.94
N MET A 433 4.37 -15.48 9.79
CA MET A 433 5.34 -14.45 10.10
C MET A 433 6.72 -14.79 9.53
N TYR A 434 7.40 -13.80 8.94
CA TYR A 434 8.80 -13.93 8.56
C TYR A 434 9.69 -12.83 9.17
N ARG A 435 10.99 -13.09 9.17
CA ARG A 435 12.03 -12.08 9.30
C ARG A 435 13.10 -12.28 8.23
N PHE A 436 13.45 -11.23 7.51
CA PHE A 436 14.51 -11.27 6.51
C PHE A 436 15.85 -10.84 7.14
N ASP A 437 16.78 -11.77 7.20
CA ASP A 437 18.10 -11.62 7.82
C ASP A 437 19.22 -11.64 6.79
N PHE A 438 18.92 -12.08 5.56
CA PHE A 438 19.90 -12.25 4.51
C PHE A 438 20.58 -10.92 4.14
N ALA A 439 21.90 -10.88 4.25
CA ALA A 439 22.74 -9.78 3.79
C ALA A 439 23.97 -10.32 3.05
N PRO A 440 24.28 -9.82 1.85
CA PRO A 440 25.52 -10.14 1.14
C PRO A 440 26.77 -9.96 2.03
N THR A 441 27.79 -10.80 1.82
CA THR A 441 29.02 -10.81 2.63
C THR A 441 29.71 -9.45 2.70
N ALA A 442 29.69 -8.67 1.61
CA ALA A 442 30.24 -7.32 1.57
C ALA A 442 29.50 -6.36 2.53
N LEU A 443 28.16 -6.45 2.64
CA LEU A 443 27.37 -5.64 3.56
C LEU A 443 27.61 -6.05 5.01
N ARG A 444 27.69 -7.35 5.29
CA ARG A 444 28.05 -7.87 6.63
C ARG A 444 29.42 -7.37 7.08
N TRP A 445 30.41 -7.35 6.18
CA TRP A 445 31.74 -6.81 6.46
C TRP A 445 31.71 -5.31 6.81
N LEU A 446 30.80 -4.55 6.21
CA LEU A 446 30.56 -3.13 6.53
C LEU A 446 29.69 -2.92 7.79
N GLY A 447 29.32 -4.00 8.50
CA GLY A 447 28.43 -3.94 9.66
C GLY A 447 26.98 -3.54 9.31
N LEU A 448 26.55 -3.82 8.07
CA LEU A 448 25.20 -3.64 7.58
C LEU A 448 24.52 -5.01 7.48
N GLY A 449 23.37 -5.18 8.14
CA GLY A 449 22.52 -6.36 7.99
C GLY A 449 21.54 -6.22 6.82
N ALA A 450 20.43 -6.96 6.92
CA ALA A 450 19.30 -6.84 6.00
C ALA A 450 18.55 -5.52 6.28
N MET A 451 18.81 -4.53 5.44
CA MET A 451 18.25 -3.18 5.54
C MET A 451 16.79 -3.11 5.10
N HIS A 452 16.09 -2.04 5.48
CA HIS A 452 14.72 -1.76 5.04
C HIS A 452 14.56 -1.92 3.51
N SER A 453 13.49 -2.60 3.10
CA SER A 453 13.15 -2.90 1.70
C SER A 453 14.13 -3.80 0.92
N MET A 454 15.14 -4.39 1.55
CA MET A 454 16.12 -5.23 0.84
C MET A 454 15.50 -6.51 0.25
N GLU A 455 14.52 -7.08 0.93
CA GLU A 455 13.86 -8.32 0.53
C GLU A 455 13.08 -8.15 -0.78
N LEU A 456 12.68 -6.92 -1.14
CA LEU A 456 12.04 -6.64 -2.42
C LEU A 456 12.87 -7.08 -3.63
N SER A 457 14.21 -7.07 -3.51
CA SER A 457 15.07 -7.55 -4.60
C SER A 457 14.85 -9.05 -4.87
N ASN A 458 14.65 -9.84 -3.80
CA ASN A 458 14.37 -11.27 -3.89
C ASN A 458 12.92 -11.56 -4.28
N ILE A 459 11.97 -10.73 -3.85
CA ILE A 459 10.56 -10.89 -4.23
C ILE A 459 10.33 -10.53 -5.70
N PHE A 460 10.86 -9.40 -6.15
CA PHE A 460 10.67 -8.94 -7.52
C PHE A 460 11.60 -9.64 -8.53
N GLY A 461 12.69 -10.26 -8.10
CA GLY A 461 13.58 -11.03 -8.98
C GLY A 461 14.44 -10.19 -9.92
N ASP A 462 14.52 -8.86 -9.73
CA ASP A 462 15.40 -7.96 -10.51
C ASP A 462 16.51 -7.39 -9.61
N PRO A 463 17.66 -8.08 -9.46
CA PRO A 463 18.79 -7.57 -8.70
C PRO A 463 19.44 -6.33 -9.34
N GLY A 464 19.22 -6.11 -10.64
CA GLY A 464 19.68 -4.93 -11.37
C GLY A 464 18.87 -3.66 -11.08
N ALA A 465 17.64 -3.81 -10.58
CA ALA A 465 16.75 -2.70 -10.23
C ALA A 465 17.05 -2.05 -8.87
N SER A 466 17.83 -2.70 -8.02
CA SER A 466 18.16 -2.20 -6.69
C SER A 466 19.16 -1.04 -6.74
N ARG A 467 18.96 -0.03 -5.87
CA ARG A 467 19.94 1.06 -5.64
C ARG A 467 21.28 0.56 -5.11
N VAL A 468 21.28 -0.64 -4.52
CA VAL A 468 22.48 -1.32 -4.00
C VAL A 468 23.06 -2.33 -5.00
N SER A 469 22.54 -2.39 -6.23
CA SER A 469 22.94 -3.34 -7.27
C SER A 469 24.45 -3.36 -7.54
N ALA A 470 25.13 -2.22 -7.44
CA ALA A 470 26.58 -2.14 -7.59
C ALA A 470 27.35 -2.87 -6.47
N LEU A 471 26.82 -2.88 -5.24
CA LEU A 471 27.43 -3.56 -4.09
C LEU A 471 27.04 -5.04 -4.02
N THR A 472 25.85 -5.41 -4.52
CA THR A 472 25.42 -6.82 -4.58
C THR A 472 26.06 -7.58 -5.75
N ARG A 473 26.53 -6.89 -6.80
CA ARG A 473 27.29 -7.48 -7.92
C ARG A 473 28.75 -7.83 -7.57
N MET A 474 29.29 -7.34 -6.46
CA MET A 474 30.63 -7.69 -5.99
C MET A 474 30.58 -8.96 -5.14
N GLY A 475 30.51 -10.13 -5.80
CA GLY A 475 30.51 -11.44 -5.12
C GLY A 475 29.87 -12.55 -5.93
N ASP A 476 29.84 -13.75 -5.35
CA ASP A 476 29.09 -14.90 -5.86
C ASP A 476 27.57 -14.64 -5.73
N SER A 477 26.85 -14.60 -6.86
CA SER A 477 25.41 -14.34 -6.91
C SER A 477 24.56 -15.56 -6.54
N SER A 478 25.13 -16.77 -6.49
CA SER A 478 24.38 -18.02 -6.31
C SER A 478 23.53 -18.03 -5.04
N LEU A 479 24.01 -17.42 -3.95
CA LEU A 479 23.24 -17.28 -2.71
C LEU A 479 22.05 -16.32 -2.84
N MET A 480 22.19 -15.24 -3.62
CA MET A 480 21.09 -14.32 -3.90
C MET A 480 20.06 -14.97 -4.83
N ASP A 481 20.51 -15.73 -5.82
CA ASP A 481 19.66 -16.43 -6.78
C ASP A 481 18.83 -17.51 -6.04
N GLY A 482 19.48 -18.35 -5.22
CA GLY A 482 18.79 -19.34 -4.40
C GLY A 482 17.82 -18.73 -3.37
N MET A 483 18.16 -17.58 -2.77
CA MET A 483 17.24 -16.86 -1.88
C MET A 483 16.03 -16.30 -2.65
N THR A 484 16.25 -15.79 -3.86
CA THR A 484 15.19 -15.31 -4.75
C THR A 484 14.24 -16.44 -5.12
N GLU A 485 14.76 -17.57 -5.59
CA GLU A 485 13.96 -18.76 -5.93
C GLU A 485 13.13 -19.24 -4.73
N LEU A 486 13.74 -19.33 -3.55
CA LEU A 486 13.05 -19.74 -2.33
C LEU A 486 11.91 -18.78 -1.96
N MET A 487 12.21 -17.48 -1.87
CA MET A 487 11.20 -16.50 -1.47
C MET A 487 10.09 -16.41 -2.50
N GLN A 488 10.40 -16.42 -3.80
CA GLN A 488 9.38 -16.40 -4.84
C GLN A 488 8.53 -17.67 -4.82
N SER A 489 9.10 -18.83 -4.53
CA SER A 489 8.36 -20.08 -4.36
C SER A 489 7.36 -20.01 -3.19
N GLN A 490 7.80 -19.49 -2.04
CA GLN A 490 6.94 -19.31 -0.86
C GLN A 490 5.82 -18.29 -1.11
N TRP A 491 6.15 -17.14 -1.70
CA TRP A 491 5.16 -16.10 -2.05
C TRP A 491 4.18 -16.59 -3.10
N SER A 492 4.64 -17.26 -4.15
CA SER A 492 3.79 -17.83 -5.20
C SER A 492 2.80 -18.85 -4.63
N SER A 493 3.26 -19.74 -3.74
CA SER A 493 2.39 -20.68 -3.03
C SER A 493 1.30 -19.96 -2.23
N PHE A 494 1.69 -18.93 -1.47
CA PHE A 494 0.74 -18.12 -0.69
C PHE A 494 -0.26 -17.38 -1.58
N ILE A 495 0.19 -16.72 -2.63
CA ILE A 495 -0.67 -15.98 -3.57
C ILE A 495 -1.70 -16.91 -4.22
N ARG A 496 -1.28 -18.11 -4.65
CA ARG A 496 -2.15 -19.09 -5.30
C ARG A 496 -3.13 -19.75 -4.34
N THR A 497 -2.67 -20.16 -3.16
CA THR A 497 -3.39 -21.11 -2.29
C THR A 497 -3.84 -20.52 -0.96
N GLY A 498 -3.23 -19.41 -0.51
CA GLY A 498 -3.46 -18.80 0.81
C GLY A 498 -2.58 -19.38 1.90
N LYS A 499 -1.58 -20.18 1.54
CA LYS A 499 -0.62 -20.80 2.45
C LYS A 499 0.75 -20.83 1.76
N PRO A 500 1.85 -20.53 2.47
CA PRO A 500 3.18 -20.90 2.01
C PRO A 500 3.34 -22.43 1.99
N HIS A 501 4.52 -22.92 1.64
CA HIS A 501 4.83 -24.36 1.67
C HIS A 501 4.84 -24.92 3.11
N GLU A 502 4.76 -26.25 3.21
CA GLU A 502 4.56 -26.96 4.49
C GLU A 502 5.71 -26.78 5.50
N ASP A 503 6.90 -26.43 5.03
CA ASP A 503 8.08 -26.11 5.84
C ASP A 503 7.96 -24.78 6.60
N TRP A 504 6.96 -23.96 6.27
CA TRP A 504 6.62 -22.72 6.95
C TRP A 504 5.31 -22.88 7.76
N PRO A 505 5.41 -23.28 9.03
CA PRO A 505 4.24 -23.47 9.88
C PRO A 505 3.53 -22.15 10.19
N VAL A 506 2.23 -22.26 10.47
CA VAL A 506 1.36 -21.15 10.87
C VAL A 506 1.90 -20.48 12.15
N TYR A 507 1.81 -19.15 12.19
CA TYR A 507 2.09 -18.33 13.36
C TYR A 507 0.91 -18.41 14.33
N ALA A 508 1.16 -18.93 15.53
CA ALA A 508 0.19 -18.97 16.61
C ALA A 508 0.88 -18.91 17.97
N SER A 509 0.25 -18.27 18.96
CA SER A 509 0.70 -18.31 20.35
C SER A 509 0.46 -19.70 20.97
N PRO A 510 1.38 -20.25 21.79
CA PRO A 510 2.61 -19.62 22.28
C PRO A 510 3.84 -19.76 21.37
N GLN A 511 3.83 -20.66 20.37
CA GLN A 511 5.03 -21.01 19.59
C GLN A 511 5.58 -19.86 18.75
N ARG A 512 4.69 -19.00 18.20
CA ARG A 512 5.04 -17.83 17.38
C ARG A 512 6.07 -18.16 16.29
N ASN A 513 5.79 -19.24 15.55
CA ASN A 513 6.70 -19.74 14.52
C ASN A 513 6.98 -18.64 13.49
N THR A 514 8.26 -18.28 13.35
CA THR A 514 8.70 -17.23 12.43
C THR A 514 9.72 -17.81 11.45
N MET A 515 9.45 -17.71 10.15
CA MET A 515 10.42 -18.10 9.12
C MET A 515 11.52 -17.03 9.04
N ILE A 516 12.77 -17.43 9.28
CA ILE A 516 13.94 -16.57 9.14
C ILE A 516 14.58 -16.85 7.79
N PHE A 517 14.53 -15.87 6.89
CA PHE A 517 15.21 -15.91 5.60
C PHE A 517 16.64 -15.39 5.76
N ASP A 518 17.59 -16.32 5.84
CA ASP A 518 19.04 -16.08 5.92
C ASP A 518 19.73 -17.04 4.94
N SER A 519 21.06 -17.08 4.86
CA SER A 519 21.77 -18.04 4.00
C SER A 519 21.35 -19.50 4.26
N GLU A 520 20.93 -19.81 5.49
CA GLU A 520 20.24 -21.03 5.87
C GLU A 520 18.85 -20.68 6.43
N PRO A 521 17.78 -20.85 5.64
CA PRO A 521 16.41 -20.61 6.07
C PRO A 521 16.02 -21.54 7.21
N ARG A 522 15.32 -21.00 8.21
CA ARG A 522 14.91 -21.78 9.38
C ARG A 522 13.70 -21.19 10.07
N VAL A 523 12.92 -22.04 10.72
CA VAL A 523 11.83 -21.61 11.61
C VAL A 523 12.37 -21.40 13.02
N VAL A 524 12.10 -20.23 13.60
CA VAL A 524 12.43 -19.89 14.99
C VAL A 524 11.16 -19.66 15.77
N GLN A 525 11.06 -20.28 16.95
CA GLN A 525 9.95 -20.09 17.88
C GLN A 525 10.20 -18.85 18.76
N ALA A 526 9.19 -18.00 18.89
CA ALA A 526 9.17 -16.80 19.74
C ALA A 526 10.49 -15.98 19.70
N PRO A 527 10.96 -15.55 18.52
CA PRO A 527 12.18 -14.74 18.44
C PRO A 527 12.04 -13.44 19.25
N CYS A 528 13.13 -13.02 19.90
CA CYS A 528 13.20 -11.76 20.66
C CYS A 528 12.19 -11.64 21.83
N GLU A 529 11.81 -12.77 22.44
CA GLU A 529 10.80 -12.88 23.51
C GLU A 529 10.89 -11.78 24.60
N ARG A 530 12.08 -11.51 25.15
CA ARG A 530 12.26 -10.46 26.17
C ARG A 530 11.85 -9.07 25.69
N ARG A 531 12.14 -8.72 24.44
CA ARG A 531 11.75 -7.43 23.85
C ARG A 531 10.24 -7.42 23.62
N ARG A 532 9.70 -8.51 23.06
CA ARG A 532 8.27 -8.71 22.81
C ARG A 532 7.43 -8.47 24.07
N GLN A 533 7.79 -9.12 25.17
CA GLN A 533 7.13 -8.96 26.48
C GLN A 533 7.16 -7.53 27.00
N ALA A 534 8.24 -6.78 26.73
CA ALA A 534 8.31 -5.38 27.14
C ALA A 534 7.33 -4.50 26.35
N TRP A 535 7.07 -4.85 25.07
CA TRP A 535 6.12 -4.14 24.22
C TRP A 535 4.66 -4.53 24.47
N GLU A 536 4.37 -5.71 25.05
CA GLU A 536 2.99 -6.17 25.30
C GLU A 536 2.15 -5.17 26.10
N ASN A 537 2.75 -4.51 27.10
CA ASN A 537 2.06 -3.54 27.95
C ASN A 537 2.16 -2.09 27.46
N TYR A 538 2.94 -1.83 26.40
CA TYR A 538 3.18 -0.48 25.91
C TYR A 538 2.04 -0.02 24.98
N ASN A 539 1.39 1.09 25.32
CA ASN A 539 0.33 1.67 24.51
C ASN A 539 0.90 2.44 23.30
N MET A 540 0.50 2.05 22.08
CA MET A 540 0.91 2.65 20.81
C MET A 540 -0.21 3.43 20.12
N LEU A 541 -1.38 3.56 20.75
CA LEU A 541 -2.61 4.00 20.06
C LEU A 541 -2.81 5.52 20.09
N GLU A 542 -2.30 6.21 21.10
CA GLU A 542 -2.58 7.62 21.33
C GLU A 542 -1.30 8.42 21.51
N TRP A 543 -0.98 9.24 20.51
CA TRP A 543 0.11 10.20 20.62
C TRP A 543 -0.34 11.47 21.35
N GLY A 544 0.53 12.00 22.20
CA GLY A 544 0.34 13.27 22.89
C GLY A 544 -0.15 13.14 24.34
N SER A 545 -0.44 11.92 24.80
CA SER A 545 -0.76 11.62 26.21
C SER A 545 0.30 12.15 27.18
N GLY A 546 1.59 12.02 26.81
CA GLY A 546 2.72 12.59 27.54
C GLY A 546 3.08 14.05 27.20
N ARG A 547 2.19 14.80 26.52
CA ARG A 547 2.39 16.20 26.10
C ARG A 547 1.16 17.10 26.38
N PRO A 548 0.69 17.21 27.63
CA PRO A 548 -0.52 17.96 27.95
C PRO A 548 -0.45 19.44 27.56
N GLU A 549 0.72 20.07 27.60
CA GLU A 549 0.92 21.45 27.16
C GLU A 549 0.57 21.66 25.68
N LEU A 550 0.91 20.69 24.83
CA LEU A 550 0.59 20.73 23.41
C LEU A 550 -0.91 20.50 23.18
N LEU A 551 -1.50 19.53 23.88
CA LEU A 551 -2.94 19.28 23.83
C LEU A 551 -3.74 20.53 24.21
N SER A 552 -3.31 21.24 25.26
CA SER A 552 -3.91 22.50 25.68
C SER A 552 -3.81 23.57 24.61
N ALA A 553 -2.62 23.77 24.02
CA ALA A 553 -2.40 24.76 22.97
C ALA A 553 -3.22 24.47 21.70
N LEU A 554 -3.51 23.19 21.45
CA LEU A 554 -4.34 22.76 20.33
C LEU A 554 -5.86 22.84 20.63
N GLY A 555 -6.25 22.97 21.90
CA GLY A 555 -7.64 23.05 22.34
C GLY A 555 -8.28 21.69 22.65
N PHE A 556 -7.48 20.63 22.89
CA PHE A 556 -7.96 19.27 23.15
C PHE A 556 -8.06 18.91 24.65
N ILE A 557 -7.73 19.83 25.57
CA ILE A 557 -8.02 19.65 26.99
C ILE A 557 -9.41 20.21 27.31
N THR A 558 -10.37 19.32 27.52
CA THR A 558 -11.63 19.58 28.22
C THR A 558 -11.71 18.67 29.45
N GLU A 559 -11.62 19.25 30.65
CA GLU A 559 -12.03 18.79 32.01
C GLU A 559 -11.89 17.31 32.45
N ALA A 560 -11.24 16.41 31.71
CA ALA A 560 -11.14 15.00 32.08
C ALA A 560 -9.99 14.66 33.06
N LEU A 561 -9.24 15.66 33.54
CA LEU A 561 -8.11 15.48 34.47
C LEU A 561 -8.43 15.88 35.92
N GLU A 562 -9.66 16.30 36.24
CA GLU A 562 -10.07 16.55 37.63
C GLU A 562 -10.58 15.30 38.38
N ASN A 563 -10.70 14.14 37.73
CA ASN A 563 -11.18 12.89 38.36
C ASN A 563 -10.37 11.64 38.00
N ARG A 564 -9.03 11.68 38.10
CA ARG A 564 -8.20 10.47 38.15
C ARG A 564 -7.14 10.54 39.24
#